data_AF-C4LKA5-F1
#
_entry.id   AF-C4LKA5-F1
#
_cell.length_a   1.000
_cell.length_b   1.000
_cell.length_c   1.000
_cell.angle_alpha   90.00
_cell.angle_beta   90.00
_cell.angle_gamma   90.00
#
_symmetry.space_group_name_H-M   'P 1'
#
loop_
_entity.id
_entity.type
_entity.pdbx_description
1 polymer ?
#
loop_
_entity_poly.entity_id
_entity_poly.type
_entity_poly.pdbx_seq_one_letter_code
_entity_poly.pdbx_strand_id
1 'polypeptide(L)'
;MIILASSSPSRLSVLRSAGVEPAIEPPEVDEDAILRTVRDKSPEDQVCALAHAKATAIASRHLTSVHPGGENPTPRVVIGADSMLYLDGELQGKPHTVEETIRRWTNQRGKTARLITGHCIINLDTTATDEDTFLRAVSTTVHYAQASDADIRAYANSGEPLNCAGAFTLEAMGGWFIDRIEGDPSSVIGLSLPLVRAALYSFGYEVSEFWNRSEHAN
;
A
#
# COMPACT_ATOMS: atom_id res chain seq x y z
N MET A 1 7.98 -3.35 -16.58
CA MET A 1 8.11 -4.23 -15.40
C MET A 1 7.93 -3.41 -14.13
N ILE A 2 7.00 -3.83 -13.27
CA ILE A 2 6.84 -3.28 -11.92
C ILE A 2 7.52 -4.24 -10.92
N ILE A 3 8.31 -3.68 -10.01
CA ILE A 3 8.83 -4.37 -8.82
C ILE A 3 8.03 -3.88 -7.61
N LEU A 4 7.30 -4.77 -6.96
CA LEU A 4 6.54 -4.48 -5.75
C LEU A 4 7.43 -4.67 -4.52
N ALA A 5 7.81 -3.57 -3.88
CA ALA A 5 8.57 -3.54 -2.63
C ALA A 5 7.65 -3.83 -1.41
N SER A 6 6.93 -4.96 -1.43
CA SER A 6 5.97 -5.32 -0.39
C SER A 6 5.71 -6.82 -0.33
N SER A 7 5.46 -7.34 0.88
CA SER A 7 4.93 -8.68 1.10
C SER A 7 3.39 -8.71 1.22
N SER A 8 2.71 -7.57 1.06
CA SER A 8 1.26 -7.47 1.23
C SER A 8 0.49 -8.23 0.13
N PRO A 9 -0.35 -9.23 0.50
CA PRO A 9 -1.19 -9.93 -0.46
C PRO A 9 -2.21 -9.01 -1.15
N SER A 10 -2.78 -8.05 -0.43
CA SER A 10 -3.77 -7.11 -0.98
C SER A 10 -3.16 -6.18 -2.03
N ARG A 11 -1.94 -5.65 -1.81
CA ARG A 11 -1.25 -4.83 -2.83
C ARG A 11 -0.91 -5.62 -4.09
N LEU A 12 -0.49 -6.87 -3.93
CA LEU A 12 -0.27 -7.78 -5.05
C LEU A 12 -1.57 -8.05 -5.80
N SER A 13 -2.66 -8.29 -5.09
CA SER A 13 -4.00 -8.51 -5.67
C SER A 13 -4.47 -7.30 -6.48
N VAL A 14 -4.26 -6.07 -5.99
CA VAL A 14 -4.59 -4.84 -6.72
C VAL A 14 -3.85 -4.77 -8.06
N LEU A 15 -2.53 -4.98 -8.07
CA LEU A 15 -1.75 -4.95 -9.31
C LEU A 15 -2.16 -6.06 -10.28
N ARG A 16 -2.32 -7.28 -9.77
CA ARG A 16 -2.74 -8.45 -10.56
C ARG A 16 -4.11 -8.27 -11.19
N SER A 17 -5.07 -7.72 -10.45
CA SER A 17 -6.41 -7.43 -10.95
C SER A 17 -6.41 -6.30 -11.98
N ALA A 18 -5.37 -5.45 -11.97
CA ALA A 18 -5.14 -4.38 -12.94
C ALA A 18 -4.28 -4.80 -14.15
N GLY A 19 -4.10 -6.12 -14.39
CA GLY A 19 -3.37 -6.64 -15.54
C GLY A 19 -1.84 -6.68 -15.39
N VAL A 20 -1.32 -6.40 -14.19
CA VAL A 20 0.13 -6.38 -13.91
C VAL A 20 0.53 -7.60 -13.10
N GLU A 21 1.48 -8.38 -13.60
CA GLU A 21 2.24 -9.38 -12.83
C GLU A 21 3.58 -8.76 -12.38
N PRO A 22 3.69 -8.26 -11.13
CA PRO A 22 4.91 -7.63 -10.66
C PRO A 22 5.95 -8.65 -10.19
N ALA A 23 7.23 -8.27 -10.22
CA ALA A 23 8.25 -8.93 -9.43
C ALA A 23 8.06 -8.55 -7.96
N ILE A 24 7.99 -9.53 -7.06
CA ILE A 24 7.76 -9.28 -5.63
C ILE A 24 9.09 -9.32 -4.89
N GLU A 25 9.48 -8.20 -4.30
CA GLU A 25 10.74 -8.08 -3.55
C GLU A 25 10.47 -7.39 -2.21
N PRO A 26 10.17 -8.15 -1.14
CA PRO A 26 9.92 -7.55 0.17
C PRO A 26 11.18 -6.83 0.69
N PRO A 27 11.06 -5.57 1.12
CA PRO A 27 12.18 -4.83 1.70
C PRO A 27 12.42 -5.24 3.15
N GLU A 28 13.69 -5.21 3.56
CA GLU A 28 14.09 -5.35 4.97
C GLU A 28 14.32 -3.94 5.54
N VAL A 29 13.31 -3.39 6.20
CA VAL A 29 13.36 -2.05 6.81
C VAL A 29 12.87 -2.11 8.26
N ASP A 30 13.50 -1.32 9.13
CA ASP A 30 13.05 -1.11 10.51
C ASP A 30 12.00 0.01 10.54
N GLU A 31 10.72 -0.39 10.41
CA GLU A 31 9.59 0.55 10.35
C GLU A 31 9.47 1.40 11.63
N ASP A 32 9.75 0.81 12.80
CA ASP A 32 9.68 1.50 14.09
C ASP A 32 10.80 2.56 14.23
N ALA A 33 12.00 2.27 13.72
CA ALA A 33 13.08 3.25 13.65
C ALA A 33 12.71 4.43 12.76
N ILE A 34 12.13 4.17 11.58
CA ILE A 34 11.69 5.21 10.66
C ILE A 34 10.62 6.08 11.33
N LEU A 35 9.55 5.49 11.87
CA LEU A 35 8.46 6.23 12.52
C LEU A 35 8.95 7.11 13.66
N ARG A 36 9.94 6.66 14.45
CA ARG A 36 10.56 7.49 15.49
C ARG A 36 11.19 8.78 14.95
N THR A 37 11.77 8.75 13.75
CA THR A 37 12.39 9.94 13.13
C THR A 37 11.39 10.95 12.56
N VAL A 38 10.17 10.50 12.25
CA VAL A 38 9.11 11.33 11.64
C VAL A 38 7.88 11.47 12.53
N ARG A 39 7.99 11.15 13.82
CA ARG A 39 6.86 11.14 14.76
C ARG A 39 6.12 12.47 14.91
N ASP A 40 6.84 13.58 14.72
CA ASP A 40 6.30 14.94 14.84
C ASP A 40 5.79 15.47 13.49
N LYS A 41 5.81 14.65 12.43
CA LYS A 41 5.30 14.96 11.10
C LYS A 41 3.83 14.56 10.96
N SER A 42 3.20 15.04 9.90
CA SER A 42 1.81 14.69 9.59
C SER A 42 1.64 13.18 9.39
N PRO A 43 0.45 12.61 9.60
CA PRO A 43 0.18 11.21 9.29
C PRO A 43 0.56 10.81 7.86
N GLU A 44 0.31 11.69 6.89
CA GLU A 44 0.68 11.55 5.49
C GLU A 44 2.20 11.45 5.30
N ASP A 45 2.97 12.31 5.98
CA ASP A 45 4.44 12.27 5.95
C ASP A 45 4.98 10.97 6.54
N GLN A 46 4.37 10.46 7.61
CA GLN A 46 4.79 9.23 8.27
C GLN A 46 4.65 8.01 7.34
N VAL A 47 3.49 7.84 6.70
CA VAL A 47 3.30 6.74 5.74
C VAL A 47 4.13 6.93 4.47
N CYS A 48 4.38 8.18 4.04
CA CYS A 48 5.30 8.47 2.93
C CYS A 48 6.74 8.08 3.27
N ALA A 49 7.22 8.38 4.49
CA ALA A 49 8.56 8.02 4.93
C ALA A 49 8.77 6.49 4.90
N LEU A 50 7.77 5.73 5.36
CA LEU A 50 7.78 4.26 5.30
C LEU A 50 7.77 3.76 3.84
N ALA A 51 6.88 4.30 3.00
CA ALA A 51 6.81 3.92 1.58
C ALA A 51 8.11 4.21 0.83
N HIS A 52 8.71 5.37 1.09
CA HIS A 52 9.98 5.79 0.52
C HIS A 52 11.12 4.85 0.94
N ALA A 53 11.27 4.58 2.24
CA ALA A 53 12.30 3.67 2.74
C ALA A 53 12.19 2.28 2.10
N LYS A 54 10.97 1.76 1.95
CA LYS A 54 10.68 0.47 1.31
C LYS A 54 11.10 0.46 -0.16
N ALA A 55 10.71 1.47 -0.93
CA ALA A 55 11.07 1.57 -2.34
C ALA A 55 12.58 1.72 -2.53
N THR A 56 13.23 2.61 -1.77
CA THR A 56 14.66 2.89 -1.89
C THR A 56 15.53 1.68 -1.51
N ALA A 57 15.11 0.90 -0.52
CA ALA A 57 15.80 -0.34 -0.14
C ALA A 57 15.86 -1.36 -1.30
N ILE A 58 14.81 -1.43 -2.12
CA ILE A 58 14.80 -2.29 -3.32
C ILE A 58 15.51 -1.61 -4.49
N ALA A 59 15.22 -0.34 -4.78
CA ALA A 59 15.83 0.38 -5.90
C ALA A 59 17.37 0.34 -5.85
N SER A 60 17.97 0.52 -4.67
CA SER A 60 19.43 0.47 -4.49
C SER A 60 20.07 -0.87 -4.90
N ARG A 61 19.34 -1.99 -4.82
CA ARG A 61 19.81 -3.31 -5.27
C ARG A 61 19.85 -3.44 -6.80
N HIS A 62 19.08 -2.60 -7.49
CA HIS A 62 18.92 -2.64 -8.95
C HIS A 62 19.75 -1.57 -9.69
N LEU A 63 20.20 -0.51 -9.00
CA LEU A 63 21.01 0.58 -9.58
C LEU A 63 22.40 0.14 -10.06
N THR A 64 22.95 -0.97 -9.54
CA THR A 64 24.26 -1.51 -9.95
C THR A 64 24.19 -2.33 -11.24
N SER A 65 23.00 -2.67 -11.71
CA SER A 65 22.76 -3.45 -12.93
C SER A 65 22.43 -2.51 -14.09
N VAL A 66 23.44 -1.76 -14.56
CA VAL A 66 23.37 -1.01 -15.81
C VAL A 66 23.03 -2.00 -16.93
N HIS A 67 21.85 -1.85 -17.54
CA HIS A 67 21.55 -2.61 -18.74
C HIS A 67 22.42 -2.06 -19.88
N PRO A 68 23.26 -2.89 -20.52
CA PRO A 68 24.03 -2.45 -21.68
C PRO A 68 23.08 -2.24 -22.86
N GLY A 69 22.83 -0.97 -23.20
CA GLY A 69 22.47 -0.45 -24.53
C GLY A 69 21.71 -1.37 -25.50
N GLY A 70 20.62 -2.00 -25.06
CA GLY A 70 19.69 -2.69 -25.95
C GLY A 70 18.71 -1.69 -26.57
N GLU A 71 18.38 -1.86 -27.85
CA GLU A 71 17.29 -1.11 -28.48
C GLU A 71 15.96 -1.50 -27.79
N ASN A 72 15.28 -0.52 -27.17
CA ASN A 72 14.05 -0.64 -26.36
C ASN A 72 14.20 -1.45 -25.04
N PRO A 73 14.80 -0.88 -23.98
CA PRO A 73 14.72 -1.47 -22.65
C PRO A 73 13.26 -1.47 -22.16
N THR A 74 12.82 -2.60 -21.60
CA THR A 74 11.53 -2.69 -20.91
C THR A 74 11.52 -1.70 -19.73
N PRO A 75 10.53 -0.81 -19.59
CA PRO A 75 10.52 0.18 -18.52
C PRO A 75 10.50 -0.49 -17.14
N ARG A 76 11.23 0.02 -16.15
CA ARG A 76 11.38 -0.57 -14.81
C ARG A 76 11.07 0.45 -13.73
N VAL A 77 10.10 0.12 -12.88
CA VAL A 77 9.76 0.93 -11.71
C VAL A 77 9.67 0.09 -10.45
N VAL A 78 10.07 0.66 -9.32
CA VAL A 78 9.86 0.10 -7.97
C VAL A 78 8.69 0.80 -7.32
N ILE A 79 7.78 0.04 -6.70
CA ILE A 79 6.64 0.57 -5.94
C ILE A 79 6.79 0.15 -4.47
N GLY A 80 7.04 1.13 -3.60
CA GLY A 80 6.89 1.02 -2.16
C GLY A 80 5.58 1.65 -1.71
N ALA A 81 4.92 1.03 -0.73
CA ALA A 81 3.71 1.59 -0.14
C ALA A 81 3.55 1.19 1.32
N ASP A 82 2.95 2.07 2.10
CA ASP A 82 2.58 1.81 3.49
C ASP A 82 1.21 2.39 3.83
N SER A 83 0.50 1.80 4.79
CA SER A 83 -0.89 2.16 5.11
C SER A 83 -1.08 2.17 6.61
N MET A 84 -1.76 3.19 7.12
CA MET A 84 -2.15 3.30 8.53
C MET A 84 -3.55 3.90 8.66
N LEU A 85 -4.28 3.51 9.71
CA LEU A 85 -5.59 4.06 10.02
C LEU A 85 -5.44 5.24 10.98
N TYR A 86 -5.95 6.40 10.58
CA TYR A 86 -6.07 7.56 11.45
C TYR A 86 -7.48 7.65 12.03
N LEU A 87 -7.58 7.50 13.35
CA LEU A 87 -8.84 7.53 14.09
C LEU A 87 -8.64 8.25 15.42
N ASP A 88 -9.54 9.17 15.75
CA ASP A 88 -9.57 9.89 17.04
C ASP A 88 -8.22 10.56 17.40
N GLY A 89 -7.48 11.05 16.41
CA GLY A 89 -6.19 11.70 16.62
C GLY A 89 -4.97 10.77 16.62
N GLU A 90 -5.18 9.46 16.53
CA GLU A 90 -4.13 8.44 16.60
C GLU A 90 -3.92 7.73 15.27
N LEU A 91 -2.65 7.52 14.90
CA LEU A 91 -2.27 6.73 13.74
C LEU A 91 -1.99 5.28 14.16
N GLN A 92 -2.70 4.34 13.55
CA GLN A 92 -2.70 2.93 13.91
C GLN A 92 -2.19 2.08 12.75
N GLY A 93 -1.10 1.35 12.99
CA GLY A 93 -0.58 0.34 12.07
C GLY A 93 -1.40 -0.95 12.12
N LYS A 94 -0.75 -2.10 12.02
CA LYS A 94 -1.42 -3.40 12.12
C LYS A 94 -1.69 -3.78 13.59
N PRO A 95 -2.76 -4.54 13.91
CA PRO A 95 -3.03 -4.97 15.29
C PRO A 95 -2.18 -6.17 15.71
N HIS A 96 -1.75 -7.02 14.78
CA HIS A 96 -0.94 -8.24 14.95
C HIS A 96 -1.54 -9.37 15.81
N THR A 97 -2.37 -9.05 16.80
CA THR A 97 -2.99 -10.05 17.69
C THR A 97 -4.51 -9.98 17.66
N VAL A 98 -5.14 -11.10 18.04
CA VAL A 98 -6.59 -11.21 18.12
C VAL A 98 -7.14 -10.25 19.18
N GLU A 99 -6.47 -10.16 20.32
CA GLU A 99 -6.85 -9.30 21.44
C GLU A 99 -6.83 -7.82 21.04
N GLU A 100 -5.76 -7.39 20.37
CA GLU A 100 -5.63 -6.02 19.89
C GLU A 100 -6.64 -5.73 18.78
N THR A 101 -6.92 -6.70 17.90
CA THR A 101 -7.95 -6.57 16.87
C THR A 101 -9.33 -6.36 17.48
N ILE A 102 -9.72 -7.16 18.48
CA ILE A 102 -11.00 -7.01 19.19
C ILE A 102 -11.08 -5.64 19.86
N ARG A 103 -10.02 -5.23 20.57
CA ARG A 103 -9.95 -3.92 21.24
C ARG A 103 -10.15 -2.78 20.25
N ARG A 104 -9.45 -2.83 19.11
CA ARG A 104 -9.54 -1.82 18.06
C ARG A 104 -10.92 -1.79 17.41
N TRP A 105 -11.46 -2.93 16.98
CA TRP A 105 -12.79 -3.00 16.38
C TRP A 105 -13.91 -2.52 17.33
N THR A 106 -13.79 -2.82 18.61
CA THR A 106 -14.75 -2.33 19.63
C THR A 106 -14.77 -0.80 19.69
N ASN A 107 -13.62 -0.15 19.47
CA ASN A 107 -13.51 1.31 19.39
C ASN A 107 -13.86 1.88 18.00
N GLN A 108 -13.64 1.13 16.92
CA GLN A 108 -13.82 1.56 15.53
C GLN A 108 -15.26 1.45 15.03
N ARG A 109 -16.01 0.43 15.46
CA ARG A 109 -17.38 0.17 14.96
C ARG A 109 -18.26 1.41 15.01
N GLY A 110 -19.01 1.64 13.95
CA GLY A 110 -19.90 2.81 13.82
C GLY A 110 -19.22 4.15 13.67
N LYS A 111 -17.88 4.22 13.68
CA LYS A 111 -17.14 5.46 13.49
C LYS A 111 -16.76 5.66 12.03
N THR A 112 -16.34 6.89 11.75
CA THR A 112 -15.70 7.26 10.50
C THR A 112 -14.21 7.47 10.78
N ALA A 113 -13.35 6.88 9.97
CA ALA A 113 -11.90 7.00 10.09
C ALA A 113 -11.28 7.33 8.74
N ARG A 114 -10.00 7.70 8.74
CA ARG A 114 -9.24 7.93 7.52
C ARG A 114 -8.19 6.84 7.38
N LEU A 115 -8.28 6.04 6.33
CA LEU A 115 -7.14 5.20 5.94
C LEU A 115 -6.19 6.05 5.10
N ILE A 116 -4.93 6.11 5.49
CA ILE A 116 -3.91 6.90 4.82
C ILE A 116 -2.88 5.93 4.26
N THR A 117 -2.68 5.98 2.95
CA THR A 117 -1.70 5.12 2.26
C THR A 117 -0.68 6.00 1.57
N GLY A 118 0.59 5.86 1.96
CA GLY A 118 1.75 6.45 1.31
C GLY A 118 2.23 5.59 0.14
N HIS A 119 2.67 6.24 -0.94
CA HIS A 119 3.18 5.62 -2.16
C HIS A 119 4.50 6.27 -2.54
N CYS A 120 5.51 5.45 -2.77
CA CYS A 120 6.77 5.84 -3.40
C CYS A 120 6.96 5.01 -4.67
N ILE A 121 7.05 5.67 -5.82
CA ILE A 121 7.36 5.03 -7.09
C ILE A 121 8.70 5.59 -7.58
N ILE A 122 9.66 4.71 -7.83
CA ILE A 122 11.00 5.06 -8.29
C ILE A 122 11.20 4.52 -9.70
N ASN A 123 11.55 5.40 -10.64
CA ASN A 123 11.99 5.02 -11.98
C ASN A 123 13.44 4.49 -11.92
N LEU A 124 13.70 3.33 -12.51
CA LEU A 124 15.03 2.71 -12.51
C LEU A 124 15.82 2.94 -13.81
N ASP A 125 15.19 3.50 -14.84
CA ASP A 125 15.81 3.61 -16.18
C ASP A 125 16.53 4.95 -16.42
N THR A 126 16.53 5.83 -15.42
CA THR A 126 17.14 7.15 -15.46
C THR A 126 18.38 7.22 -14.57
N THR A 127 19.30 8.14 -14.89
CA THR A 127 20.53 8.34 -14.12
C THR A 127 20.28 9.23 -12.89
N ALA A 128 19.62 8.66 -11.87
CA ALA A 128 19.52 9.13 -10.48
C ALA A 128 19.49 10.66 -10.27
N THR A 129 18.34 11.27 -10.57
CA THR A 129 17.96 12.63 -10.15
C THR A 129 16.68 12.59 -9.30
N ASP A 130 16.35 13.65 -8.57
CA ASP A 130 15.09 13.74 -7.80
C ASP A 130 13.83 13.64 -8.69
N GLU A 131 13.96 13.84 -10.01
CA GLU A 131 12.88 13.66 -10.99
C GLU A 131 12.45 12.20 -11.16
N ASP A 132 13.19 11.26 -10.57
CA ASP A 132 12.96 9.81 -10.71
C ASP A 132 12.07 9.23 -9.61
N THR A 133 11.67 10.04 -8.62
CA THR A 133 10.89 9.60 -7.47
C THR A 133 9.57 10.34 -7.36
N PHE A 134 8.47 9.59 -7.37
CA PHE A 134 7.13 10.08 -7.09
C PHE A 134 6.70 9.64 -5.69
N LEU A 135 6.60 10.59 -4.76
CA LEU A 135 6.24 10.35 -3.36
C LEU A 135 4.99 11.12 -2.97
N ARG A 136 3.88 10.41 -2.68
CA ARG A 136 2.61 11.02 -2.25
C ARG A 136 1.82 10.09 -1.35
N ALA A 137 0.97 10.66 -0.50
CA ALA A 137 -0.05 9.92 0.22
C ALA A 137 -1.45 10.20 -0.36
N VAL A 138 -2.34 9.22 -0.22
CA VAL A 138 -3.78 9.40 -0.40
C VAL A 138 -4.48 9.09 0.92
N SER A 139 -5.51 9.86 1.23
CA SER A 139 -6.38 9.59 2.37
C SER A 139 -7.78 9.28 1.87
N THR A 140 -8.31 8.13 2.31
CA THR A 140 -9.65 7.67 1.98
C THR A 140 -10.46 7.55 3.27
N THR A 141 -11.66 8.10 3.27
CA THR A 141 -12.58 8.01 4.41
C THR A 141 -13.30 6.66 4.40
N VAL A 142 -13.32 6.00 5.56
CA VAL A 142 -13.94 4.70 5.78
C VAL A 142 -15.02 4.85 6.84
N HIS A 143 -16.24 4.44 6.51
CA HIS A 143 -17.37 4.40 7.43
C HIS A 143 -17.59 2.96 7.89
N TYR A 144 -17.33 2.70 9.16
CA TYR A 144 -17.46 1.37 9.76
C TYR A 144 -18.91 1.11 10.18
N ALA A 145 -19.38 -0.11 9.92
CA ALA A 145 -20.67 -0.58 10.39
C ALA A 145 -20.72 -0.70 11.91
N GLN A 146 -21.93 -0.75 12.48
CA GLN A 146 -22.17 -1.12 13.87
C GLN A 146 -22.07 -2.64 14.05
N ALA A 147 -20.85 -3.19 13.96
CA ALA A 147 -20.59 -4.62 14.09
C ALA A 147 -20.87 -5.13 15.52
N SER A 148 -21.49 -6.33 15.61
CA SER A 148 -21.78 -6.96 16.89
C SER A 148 -20.50 -7.47 17.58
N ASP A 149 -20.51 -7.63 18.90
CA ASP A 149 -19.37 -8.21 19.63
C ASP A 149 -19.07 -9.65 19.18
N ALA A 150 -20.10 -10.39 18.75
CA ALA A 150 -19.95 -11.75 18.25
C ALA A 150 -19.19 -11.76 16.91
N ASP A 151 -19.57 -10.87 16.00
CA ASP A 151 -18.92 -10.75 14.68
C ASP A 151 -17.50 -10.21 14.79
N ILE A 152 -17.26 -9.22 15.66
CA ILE A 152 -15.91 -8.70 15.92
C ILE A 152 -14.99 -9.82 16.41
N ARG A 153 -15.46 -10.65 17.35
CA ARG A 153 -14.69 -11.80 17.84
C ARG A 153 -14.47 -12.84 16.75
N ALA A 154 -15.50 -13.17 15.98
CA ALA A 154 -15.37 -14.14 14.89
C ALA A 154 -14.38 -13.66 13.82
N TYR A 155 -14.45 -12.38 13.45
CA TYR A 155 -13.56 -11.77 12.48
C TYR A 155 -12.12 -11.71 12.97
N ALA A 156 -11.88 -11.31 14.22
CA ALA A 156 -10.54 -11.32 14.79
C ALA A 156 -9.93 -12.74 14.84
N ASN A 157 -10.73 -13.75 15.20
CA ASN A 157 -10.29 -15.15 15.26
C ASN A 157 -10.06 -15.79 13.88
N SER A 158 -10.56 -15.20 12.79
CA SER A 158 -10.25 -15.71 11.43
C SER A 158 -8.78 -15.49 11.06
N GLY A 159 -8.10 -14.56 11.73
CA GLY A 159 -6.72 -14.19 11.44
C GLY A 159 -6.57 -13.20 10.27
N GLU A 160 -7.61 -12.99 9.46
CA GLU A 160 -7.59 -12.07 8.31
C GLU A 160 -7.18 -10.63 8.69
N PRO A 161 -7.76 -9.99 9.74
CA PRO A 161 -7.48 -8.59 10.02
C PRO A 161 -6.11 -8.33 10.67
N LEU A 162 -5.40 -9.37 11.12
CA LEU A 162 -4.23 -9.23 12.01
C LEU A 162 -3.09 -8.44 11.37
N ASN A 163 -2.92 -8.60 10.05
CA ASN A 163 -1.82 -8.00 9.29
C ASN A 163 -2.28 -6.82 8.42
N CYS A 164 -3.48 -6.29 8.66
CA CYS A 164 -4.08 -5.22 7.89
C CYS A 164 -4.11 -3.90 8.66
N ALA A 165 -3.71 -2.82 8.01
CA ALA A 165 -3.88 -1.48 8.55
C ALA A 165 -5.37 -1.20 8.75
N GLY A 166 -5.73 -0.63 9.89
CA GLY A 166 -7.15 -0.45 10.26
C GLY A 166 -7.89 -1.74 10.61
N ALA A 167 -7.20 -2.89 10.68
CA ALA A 167 -7.76 -4.17 11.08
C ALA A 167 -8.92 -4.67 10.20
N PHE A 168 -8.93 -4.35 8.90
CA PHE A 168 -9.93 -4.87 7.97
C PHE A 168 -9.36 -5.10 6.57
N THR A 169 -10.06 -5.90 5.77
CA THR A 169 -9.89 -5.97 4.31
C THR A 169 -11.19 -5.51 3.65
N LEU A 170 -11.12 -4.82 2.52
CA LEU A 170 -12.33 -4.38 1.81
C LEU A 170 -12.83 -5.47 0.86
N GLU A 171 -11.91 -6.25 0.32
CA GLU A 171 -12.13 -7.26 -0.71
C GLU A 171 -12.47 -8.66 -0.18
N ALA A 172 -12.37 -8.89 1.13
CA ALA A 172 -12.64 -10.18 1.76
C ALA A 172 -13.62 -10.04 2.96
N MET A 173 -13.40 -10.75 4.08
CA MET A 173 -14.40 -10.82 5.16
C MET A 173 -14.70 -9.46 5.79
N GLY A 174 -13.73 -8.54 5.82
CA GLY A 174 -13.94 -7.21 6.37
C GLY A 174 -14.97 -6.36 5.61
N GLY A 175 -15.25 -6.68 4.34
CA GLY A 175 -16.21 -5.96 3.51
C GLY A 175 -17.65 -5.98 4.05
N TRP A 176 -18.02 -6.97 4.87
CA TRP A 176 -19.31 -7.00 5.57
C TRP A 176 -19.49 -5.84 6.57
N PHE A 177 -18.39 -5.26 7.05
CA PHE A 177 -18.38 -4.31 8.16
C PHE A 177 -18.02 -2.89 7.75
N ILE A 178 -18.01 -2.59 6.44
CA ILE A 178 -17.74 -1.26 5.89
C ILE A 178 -18.99 -0.77 5.15
N ASP A 179 -19.65 0.26 5.69
CA ASP A 179 -20.90 0.80 5.15
C ASP A 179 -20.65 1.69 3.92
N ARG A 180 -19.55 2.44 3.92
CA ARG A 180 -19.23 3.41 2.87
C ARG A 180 -17.73 3.71 2.79
N ILE A 181 -17.27 3.98 1.57
CA ILE A 181 -15.95 4.53 1.27
C ILE A 181 -16.14 5.86 0.55
N GLU A 182 -15.36 6.89 0.93
CA GLU A 182 -15.28 8.16 0.21
C GLU A 182 -13.82 8.46 -0.15
N GLY A 183 -13.54 8.56 -1.45
CA GLY A 183 -12.19 8.75 -1.98
C GLY A 183 -11.76 7.57 -2.85
N ASP A 184 -10.52 7.10 -2.65
CA ASP A 184 -9.92 6.06 -3.49
C ASP A 184 -10.12 4.66 -2.88
N PRO A 185 -10.95 3.79 -3.47
CA PRO A 185 -11.15 2.43 -2.96
C PRO A 185 -9.93 1.52 -3.16
N SER A 186 -9.11 1.74 -4.19
CA SER A 186 -7.92 0.90 -4.43
C SER A 186 -6.85 1.12 -3.35
N SER A 187 -6.75 2.35 -2.84
CA SER A 187 -5.86 2.67 -1.71
C SER A 187 -6.30 2.04 -0.40
N VAL A 188 -7.61 1.75 -0.25
CA VAL A 188 -8.19 1.04 0.90
C VAL A 188 -7.77 -0.43 0.91
N ILE A 189 -7.77 -1.06 -0.27
CA ILE A 189 -7.25 -2.42 -0.44
C ILE A 189 -5.73 -2.44 -0.20
N GLY A 190 -5.01 -1.37 -0.59
CA GLY A 190 -3.64 -1.14 -0.14
C GLY A 190 -2.73 -0.41 -1.13
N LEU A 191 -3.20 -0.13 -2.36
CA LEU A 191 -2.42 0.55 -3.38
C LEU A 191 -3.31 1.44 -4.26
N SER A 192 -3.01 2.73 -4.33
CA SER A 192 -3.73 3.68 -5.17
C SER A 192 -3.32 3.52 -6.64
N LEU A 193 -4.14 2.85 -7.44
CA LEU A 193 -3.92 2.78 -8.89
C LEU A 193 -3.93 4.18 -9.54
N PRO A 194 -4.79 5.13 -9.14
CA PRO A 194 -4.73 6.50 -9.66
C PRO A 194 -3.40 7.21 -9.40
N LEU A 195 -2.80 7.05 -8.20
CA LEU A 195 -1.48 7.64 -7.91
C LEU A 195 -0.36 6.91 -8.65
N VAL A 196 -0.42 5.57 -8.75
CA VAL A 196 0.56 4.81 -9.55
C VAL A 196 0.51 5.26 -11.00
N ARG A 197 -0.67 5.41 -11.61
CA ARG A 197 -0.82 5.98 -12.96
C ARG A 197 -0.21 7.38 -13.06
N ALA A 198 -0.49 8.26 -12.10
CA ALA A 198 0.05 9.63 -12.12
C ALA A 198 1.58 9.63 -12.07
N ALA A 199 2.18 8.73 -11.29
CA ALA A 199 3.63 8.54 -11.25
C ALA A 199 4.18 8.06 -12.60
N LEU A 200 3.60 7.02 -13.17
CA LEU A 200 4.01 6.48 -14.48
C LEU A 200 3.94 7.55 -15.57
N TYR A 201 2.84 8.32 -15.62
CA TYR A 201 2.68 9.43 -16.55
C TYR A 201 3.72 10.53 -16.34
N SER A 202 4.08 10.84 -15.09
CA SER A 202 5.15 11.81 -14.81
C SER A 202 6.53 11.34 -15.26
N PHE A 203 6.74 10.03 -15.37
CA PHE A 203 7.96 9.44 -15.92
C PHE A 203 7.91 9.26 -17.45
N GLY A 204 6.80 9.65 -18.10
CA GLY A 204 6.62 9.50 -19.54
C GLY A 204 6.21 8.10 -20.01
N TYR A 205 5.80 7.21 -19.09
CA TYR A 205 5.30 5.88 -19.42
C TYR A 205 3.78 5.87 -19.52
N GLU A 206 3.23 5.02 -20.39
CA GLU A 206 1.84 4.64 -20.40
C GLU A 206 1.59 3.44 -19.49
N VAL A 207 0.45 3.40 -18.78
CA VAL A 207 0.13 2.29 -17.86
C VAL A 207 0.07 0.94 -18.59
N SER A 208 -0.42 0.94 -19.83
CA SER A 208 -0.56 -0.27 -20.64
C SER A 208 0.77 -0.95 -20.98
N GLU A 209 1.90 -0.23 -20.91
CA GLU A 209 3.24 -0.83 -21.07
C GLU A 209 3.59 -1.83 -19.96
N PHE A 210 2.86 -1.77 -18.84
CA PHE A 210 3.03 -2.67 -17.71
C PHE A 210 2.00 -3.82 -17.67
N TRP A 211 1.05 -3.87 -18.60
CA TRP A 211 0.08 -4.97 -18.69
C TRP A 211 0.73 -6.22 -19.29
N ASN A 212 1.41 -6.96 -18.43
CA ASN A 212 2.17 -8.17 -18.78
C ASN A 212 1.50 -9.46 -18.29
N ARG A 213 0.28 -9.36 -17.70
CA ARG A 213 -0.49 -10.49 -17.24
C ARG A 213 -1.50 -10.89 -18.32
N SER A 214 -1.22 -11.98 -19.03
CA SER A 214 -2.15 -12.55 -20.02
C SER A 214 -3.32 -13.23 -19.29
N GLU A 215 -4.55 -12.74 -19.44
CA GLU A 215 -5.74 -13.49 -19.02
C GLU A 215 -5.95 -14.65 -20.00
N HIS A 216 -5.61 -15.88 -19.63
CA HIS A 216 -6.27 -17.13 -20.07
C HIS A 216 -5.87 -18.28 -19.12
N ALA A 217 -6.46 -18.28 -17.93
CA ALA A 217 -6.70 -19.51 -17.18
C ALA A 217 -8.02 -19.30 -16.44
N ASN A 218 -9.11 -19.65 -17.14
CA ASN A 218 -10.43 -19.82 -16.54
C ASN A 218 -10.38 -20.85 -15.41
#